data_AF-A0A1V5NAG3-F1
#
_entry.id   AF-A0A1V5NAG3-F1
#
_cell.length_a   1.000
_cell.length_b   1.000
_cell.length_c   1.000
_cell.angle_alpha   90.00
_cell.angle_beta   90.00
_cell.angle_gamma   90.00
#
_symmetry.space_group_name_H-M   'P 1'
#
loop_
_entity.id
_entity.type
_entity.pdbx_description
1 polymer ?
#
loop_
_entity_poly.entity_id
_entity_poly.type
_entity_poly.pdbx_seq_one_letter_code
_entity_poly.pdbx_strand_id
1 'polypeptide(L)'
;MSRLAEYGIADLTAGEIALIKRGGYQTLNEVANCIASIRQLPSYDPSLLIFKKSDKDKTKTGLSLAREKLENQKDWDPERLQQVLQSIPTEHSLTNGDVFWPIRVALSGAEKSPSPAELLFALGKNESLARINQAVASIEKL
;
A
#
# COMPACT_ATOMS: atom_id res chain seq x y z
N MET A 1 -17.96 -16.81 16.06
CA MET A 1 -17.61 -15.43 15.69
C MET A 1 -16.14 -15.21 16.01
N SER A 2 -15.42 -14.45 15.17
CA SER A 2 -14.02 -14.06 15.45
C SER A 2 -13.97 -13.22 16.72
N ARG A 3 -12.93 -13.38 17.56
CA ARG A 3 -12.68 -12.50 18.73
C ARG A 3 -12.49 -11.02 18.31
N LEU A 4 -12.15 -10.77 17.05
CA LEU A 4 -12.03 -9.42 16.50
C LEU A 4 -13.39 -8.75 16.27
N ALA A 5 -14.51 -9.51 16.24
CA ALA A 5 -15.85 -8.94 16.13
C ALA A 5 -16.20 -8.09 17.36
N GLU A 6 -15.64 -8.42 18.53
CA GLU A 6 -15.76 -7.62 19.76
C GLU A 6 -15.12 -6.22 19.62
N TYR A 7 -14.22 -6.06 18.65
CA TYR A 7 -13.53 -4.81 18.32
C TYR A 7 -14.11 -4.15 17.05
N GLY A 8 -15.30 -4.57 16.61
CA GLY A 8 -15.96 -4.03 15.41
C GLY A 8 -15.36 -4.51 14.09
N ILE A 9 -14.47 -5.50 14.10
CA ILE A 9 -13.87 -6.08 12.89
C ILE A 9 -14.55 -7.41 12.57
N ALA A 10 -15.45 -7.36 11.58
CA ALA A 10 -16.09 -8.52 10.97
C ALA A 10 -15.68 -8.66 9.49
N ASP A 11 -16.07 -9.79 8.89
CA ASP A 11 -15.96 -10.07 7.45
C ASP A 11 -14.54 -9.86 6.90
N LEU A 12 -13.58 -10.49 7.56
CA LEU A 12 -12.17 -10.40 7.17
C LEU A 12 -11.94 -10.97 5.77
N THR A 13 -11.26 -10.20 4.93
CA THR A 13 -10.81 -10.68 3.61
C THR A 13 -9.59 -11.61 3.75
N ALA A 14 -9.28 -12.38 2.71
CA ALA A 14 -8.07 -13.21 2.68
C ALA A 14 -6.79 -12.37 2.88
N GLY A 15 -6.76 -11.14 2.34
CA GLY A 15 -5.62 -10.25 2.49
C GLY A 15 -5.49 -9.65 3.89
N GLU A 16 -6.61 -9.32 4.53
CA GLU A 16 -6.62 -8.91 5.95
C GLU A 16 -6.15 -10.05 6.86
N ILE A 17 -6.60 -11.29 6.59
CA ILE A 17 -6.13 -12.47 7.32
C ILE A 17 -4.62 -12.68 7.11
N ALA A 18 -4.09 -12.46 5.90
CA ALA A 18 -2.65 -12.55 5.64
C ALA A 18 -1.86 -11.51 6.45
N LEU A 19 -2.35 -10.27 6.53
CA LEU A 19 -1.76 -9.23 7.39
C LEU A 19 -1.73 -9.61 8.86
N ILE A 20 -2.79 -10.25 9.36
CA ILE A 20 -2.86 -10.73 10.74
C ILE A 20 -1.83 -11.84 10.96
N LYS A 21 -1.77 -12.82 10.05
CA LYS A 21 -0.87 -13.99 10.13
C LYS A 21 0.61 -13.64 10.06
N ARG A 22 0.97 -12.53 9.42
CA ARG A 22 2.34 -11.99 9.46
C ARG A 22 2.84 -11.76 10.89
N GLY A 23 1.93 -11.43 11.81
CA GLY A 23 2.27 -11.11 13.19
C GLY A 23 2.84 -9.70 13.34
N GLY A 24 3.48 -9.47 14.50
CA GLY A 24 3.94 -8.14 14.92
C GLY A 24 2.94 -7.36 15.78
N TYR A 25 1.85 -8.00 16.20
CA TYR A 25 0.85 -7.44 17.12
C TYR A 25 0.95 -8.15 18.47
N GLN A 26 0.92 -7.39 19.56
CA GLN A 26 0.94 -7.91 20.93
C GLN A 26 -0.47 -8.13 21.48
N THR A 27 -1.45 -7.40 20.96
CA THR A 27 -2.84 -7.41 21.44
C THR A 27 -3.85 -7.54 20.30
N LEU A 28 -5.07 -8.03 20.60
CA LEU A 28 -6.18 -8.04 19.64
C LEU A 28 -6.58 -6.62 19.23
N ASN A 29 -6.43 -5.65 20.12
CA ASN A 29 -6.70 -4.24 19.85
C ASN A 29 -5.74 -3.67 18.78
N GLU A 30 -4.46 -4.02 18.83
CA GLU A 30 -3.50 -3.64 17.78
C GLU A 30 -3.85 -4.24 16.42
N VAL A 31 -4.27 -5.51 16.41
CA VAL A 31 -4.76 -6.15 15.19
C VAL A 31 -5.98 -5.41 14.65
N ALA A 32 -6.98 -5.15 15.50
CA ALA A 32 -8.21 -4.46 15.10
C ALA A 32 -7.93 -3.05 14.56
N ASN A 33 -7.04 -2.29 15.21
CA ASN A 33 -6.62 -0.97 14.77
C ASN A 33 -5.91 -1.01 13.42
N CYS A 34 -5.07 -2.02 13.18
CA CYS A 34 -4.40 -2.20 11.88
C CYS A 34 -5.41 -2.48 10.76
N ILE A 35 -6.42 -3.30 11.00
CA ILE A 35 -7.46 -3.60 10.00
C ILE A 35 -8.39 -2.40 9.81
N ALA A 36 -8.77 -1.72 10.88
CA ALA A 36 -9.60 -0.52 10.81
C ALA A 36 -8.91 0.59 10.01
N SER A 37 -7.60 0.79 10.20
CA SER A 37 -6.86 1.87 9.52
C SER A 37 -6.75 1.64 8.01
N ILE A 38 -6.54 0.41 7.55
CA ILE A 38 -6.48 0.11 6.12
C ILE A 38 -7.85 0.23 5.43
N ARG A 39 -8.94 -0.08 6.14
CA ARG A 39 -10.31 0.04 5.60
C ARG A 39 -10.74 1.48 5.36
N GLN A 40 -10.10 2.44 6.03
CA GLN A 40 -10.38 3.86 5.83
C GLN A 40 -9.56 4.41 4.68
N LEU A 41 -10.15 5.33 3.91
CA LEU A 41 -9.41 6.07 2.89
C LEU A 41 -8.41 6.98 3.61
N PRO A 42 -7.10 6.88 3.32
CA PRO A 42 -6.10 7.64 4.05
C PRO A 42 -6.12 9.11 3.66
N SER A 43 -5.88 9.99 4.64
CA SER A 43 -5.63 11.41 4.45
C SER A 43 -4.23 11.74 4.93
N TYR A 44 -3.40 12.34 4.07
CA TYR A 44 -2.01 12.67 4.36
C TYR A 44 -1.56 13.89 3.55
N ASP A 45 -0.51 14.56 4.02
CA ASP A 45 0.17 15.61 3.26
C ASP A 45 0.87 14.97 2.04
N PRO A 46 0.61 15.41 0.79
CA PRO A 46 1.22 14.81 -0.39
C PRO A 46 2.76 14.85 -0.39
N SER A 47 3.39 15.77 0.34
CA SER A 47 4.85 15.79 0.51
C SER A 47 5.40 14.52 1.18
N LEU A 48 4.57 13.82 1.96
CA LEU A 48 4.92 12.54 2.58
C LEU A 48 5.18 11.43 1.54
N LEU A 49 4.63 11.56 0.32
CA LEU A 49 4.90 10.62 -0.78
C LEU A 49 6.36 10.66 -1.21
N ILE A 50 7.06 11.79 -1.03
CA ILE A 50 8.43 11.97 -1.50
C ILE A 50 9.39 11.41 -0.47
N PHE A 51 10.06 10.30 -0.81
CA PHE A 51 11.07 9.73 0.07
C PHE A 51 12.27 10.68 0.24
N LYS A 52 12.93 10.65 1.40
CA LYS A 52 14.05 11.56 1.75
C LYS A 52 15.19 11.62 0.74
N LYS A 53 15.39 10.58 -0.06
CA LYS A 53 16.44 10.48 -1.11
C LYS A 53 15.86 10.49 -2.54
N SER A 54 14.61 10.93 -2.68
CA SER A 54 13.86 11.01 -3.94
C SER A 54 13.54 12.47 -4.26
N ASP A 55 12.83 12.67 -5.37
CA ASP A 55 12.29 13.95 -5.81
C ASP A 55 10.87 13.75 -6.35
N LYS A 56 10.17 14.86 -6.61
CA LYS A 56 8.79 14.87 -7.08
C LYS A 56 8.60 14.06 -8.37
N ASP A 57 9.51 14.24 -9.33
CA ASP A 57 9.38 13.64 -10.67
C ASP A 57 9.62 12.14 -10.64
N LYS A 58 10.65 11.68 -9.92
CA LYS A 58 10.90 10.24 -9.69
C LYS A 58 9.76 9.59 -8.93
N THR A 59 9.24 10.25 -7.89
CA THR A 59 8.13 9.74 -7.10
C THR A 59 6.86 9.60 -7.95
N LYS A 60 6.52 10.62 -8.76
CA LYS A 60 5.39 10.58 -9.69
C LYS A 60 5.56 9.47 -10.73
N THR A 61 6.77 9.32 -11.26
CA THR A 61 7.11 8.27 -12.24
C THR A 61 6.95 6.88 -11.63
N GLY A 62 7.49 6.65 -10.42
CA GLY A 62 7.36 5.38 -9.72
C GLY A 62 5.91 4.99 -9.42
N LEU A 63 5.10 5.94 -8.94
CA LEU A 63 3.65 5.72 -8.72
C LEU A 63 2.91 5.38 -10.02
N SER A 64 3.20 6.10 -11.11
CA SER A 64 2.51 5.93 -12.40
C SER A 64 2.84 4.57 -13.02
N LEU A 65 4.12 4.17 -13.00
CA LEU A 65 4.57 2.86 -13.48
C LEU A 65 4.00 1.71 -12.65
N ALA A 66 3.95 1.86 -11.33
CA ALA A 66 3.35 0.87 -10.46
C ALA A 66 1.86 0.71 -10.77
N ARG A 67 1.13 1.81 -10.92
CA ARG A 67 -0.28 1.80 -11.30
C ARG A 67 -0.53 1.05 -12.60
N GLU A 68 0.26 1.33 -13.64
CA GLU A 68 0.14 0.68 -14.95
C GLU A 68 0.40 -0.83 -14.87
N LYS A 69 1.51 -1.25 -14.24
CA LYS A 69 1.83 -2.68 -14.13
C LYS A 69 0.81 -3.43 -13.27
N LEU A 70 0.37 -2.83 -12.17
CA LEU A 70 -0.64 -3.42 -11.29
C LEU A 70 -2.01 -3.53 -11.98
N GLU A 71 -2.41 -2.56 -12.80
CA GLU A 71 -3.65 -2.66 -13.59
C GLU A 71 -3.64 -3.89 -14.49
N ASN A 72 -2.49 -4.21 -15.09
CA ASN A 72 -2.32 -5.37 -15.97
C ASN A 72 -2.08 -6.69 -15.23
N GLN A 73 -1.83 -6.65 -13.91
CA GLN A 73 -1.59 -7.85 -13.11
C GLN A 73 -2.88 -8.65 -12.93
N LYS A 74 -2.85 -9.92 -13.35
CA LYS A 74 -3.99 -10.85 -13.24
C LYS A 74 -4.01 -11.57 -11.90
N ASP A 75 -2.85 -12.08 -11.49
CA ASP A 75 -2.70 -12.82 -10.23
C ASP A 75 -2.44 -11.83 -9.10
N TRP A 76 -3.46 -11.56 -8.30
CA TRP A 76 -3.41 -10.60 -7.20
C TRP A 76 -3.02 -11.28 -5.89
N ASP A 77 -1.83 -11.88 -5.85
CA ASP A 77 -1.24 -12.48 -4.65
C ASP A 77 0.02 -11.71 -4.19
N PRO A 78 0.39 -11.78 -2.90
CA PRO A 78 1.49 -10.99 -2.36
C PRO A 78 2.85 -11.20 -3.05
N GLU A 79 3.16 -12.42 -3.48
CA GLU A 79 4.46 -12.74 -4.08
C GLU A 79 4.55 -12.11 -5.49
N ARG A 80 3.50 -12.25 -6.30
CA ARG A 80 3.45 -11.62 -7.62
C ARG A 80 3.42 -10.10 -7.53
N LEU A 81 2.65 -9.54 -6.59
CA LEU A 81 2.62 -8.10 -6.36
C LEU A 81 4.00 -7.58 -5.96
N GLN A 82 4.72 -8.29 -5.08
CA GLN A 82 6.08 -7.94 -4.70
C GLN A 82 7.03 -7.99 -5.91
N GLN A 83 6.96 -9.03 -6.74
CA GLN A 83 7.77 -9.15 -7.96
C GLN A 83 7.52 -8.00 -8.94
N VAL A 84 6.25 -7.62 -9.15
CA VAL A 84 5.89 -6.47 -9.99
C VAL A 84 6.54 -5.18 -9.48
N LEU A 85 6.45 -4.91 -8.16
CA LEU A 85 7.05 -3.71 -7.58
C LEU A 85 8.58 -3.72 -7.65
N GLN A 86 9.20 -4.89 -7.49
CA GLN A 86 10.66 -5.05 -7.56
C GLN A 86 11.23 -4.86 -8.96
N SER A 87 10.42 -5.06 -10.00
CA SER A 87 10.86 -4.92 -11.40
C SER A 87 11.01 -3.45 -11.83
N ILE A 88 10.23 -2.55 -11.22
CA ILE A 88 10.16 -1.13 -11.61
C ILE A 88 11.48 -0.38 -11.43
N PRO A 89 12.17 -0.45 -10.26
CA PRO A 89 13.45 0.24 -10.06
C PRO A 89 14.48 -0.08 -11.15
N THR A 90 14.64 -1.36 -11.47
CA THR A 90 15.64 -1.83 -12.44
C THR A 90 15.29 -1.48 -13.88
N GLU A 91 14.01 -1.56 -14.26
CA GLU A 91 13.57 -1.31 -15.64
C GLU A 91 13.59 0.18 -16.00
N HIS A 92 13.46 1.07 -15.02
CA HIS A 92 13.22 2.50 -15.25
C HIS A 92 14.26 3.42 -14.61
N SER A 93 15.43 2.89 -14.21
CA SER A 93 16.50 3.66 -13.56
C SER A 93 16.03 4.42 -12.30
N LEU A 94 15.14 3.80 -11.53
CA LEU A 94 14.62 4.32 -10.27
C LEU A 94 15.25 3.56 -9.09
N THR A 95 15.15 4.12 -7.89
CA THR A 95 15.53 3.45 -6.64
C THR A 95 14.31 2.80 -5.99
N ASN A 96 14.56 1.90 -5.02
CA ASN A 96 13.47 1.35 -4.20
C ASN A 96 12.69 2.45 -3.46
N GLY A 97 13.36 3.55 -3.09
CA GLY A 97 12.73 4.68 -2.41
C GLY A 97 11.75 5.45 -3.32
N ASP A 98 12.00 5.49 -4.63
CA ASP A 98 11.13 6.15 -5.60
C ASP A 98 9.83 5.36 -5.88
N VAL A 99 9.79 4.08 -5.50
CA VAL A 99 8.68 3.17 -5.79
C VAL A 99 7.99 2.69 -4.52
N PHE A 100 8.71 1.99 -3.63
CA PHE A 100 8.09 1.32 -2.48
C PHE A 100 7.57 2.30 -1.43
N TRP A 101 8.29 3.39 -1.19
CA TRP A 101 7.88 4.41 -0.21
C TRP A 101 6.58 5.12 -0.63
N PRO A 102 6.48 5.73 -1.83
CA PRO A 102 5.26 6.42 -2.20
C PRO A 102 4.06 5.49 -2.31
N ILE A 103 4.24 4.23 -2.75
CA ILE A 103 3.13 3.27 -2.77
C ILE A 103 2.67 2.95 -1.34
N ARG A 104 3.61 2.77 -0.40
CA ARG A 104 3.27 2.55 1.01
C ARG A 104 2.41 3.69 1.55
N VAL A 105 2.84 4.92 1.35
CA VAL A 105 2.13 6.11 1.81
C VAL A 105 0.80 6.26 1.08
N ALA A 106 0.76 6.04 -0.24
CA ALA A 106 -0.49 6.09 -1.01
C ALA A 106 -1.57 5.16 -0.46
N LEU A 107 -1.17 3.93 -0.09
CA LEU A 107 -2.10 2.91 0.37
C LEU A 107 -2.50 3.06 1.84
N SER A 108 -1.62 3.58 2.70
CA SER A 108 -1.83 3.59 4.16
C SER A 108 -1.91 4.97 4.81
N GLY A 109 -1.41 6.01 4.14
CA GLY A 109 -1.22 7.35 4.70
C GLY A 109 -0.18 7.43 5.81
N ALA A 110 0.64 6.39 6.01
CA ALA A 110 1.54 6.29 7.16
C ALA A 110 2.98 5.95 6.78
N GLU A 111 3.95 6.47 7.57
CA GLU A 111 5.36 6.09 7.45
C GLU A 111 5.63 4.66 7.95
N LYS A 112 4.91 4.26 9.00
CA LYS A 112 4.99 2.94 9.61
C LYS A 112 3.74 2.16 9.25
N SER A 113 3.90 1.17 8.38
CA SER A 113 2.81 0.32 7.92
C SER A 113 3.36 -1.04 7.49
N PRO A 114 2.47 -2.00 7.17
CA PRO A 114 2.83 -3.15 6.34
C PRO A 114 3.58 -2.79 5.06
N SER A 115 4.22 -3.79 4.45
CA SER A 115 4.87 -3.61 3.16
C SER A 115 3.85 -3.25 2.07
N PRO A 116 4.28 -2.58 0.98
CA PRO A 116 3.40 -2.27 -0.14
C PRO A 116 2.65 -3.49 -0.70
N ALA A 117 3.33 -4.63 -0.90
CA ALA A 117 2.69 -5.84 -1.43
C ALA A 117 1.61 -6.39 -0.49
N GLU A 118 1.85 -6.34 0.82
CA GLU A 118 0.85 -6.75 1.82
C GLU A 118 -0.36 -5.81 1.84
N LEU A 119 -0.14 -4.49 1.71
CA LEU A 119 -1.22 -3.50 1.62
C LEU A 119 -2.04 -3.69 0.34
N LEU A 120 -1.38 -3.90 -0.81
CA LEU A 120 -2.03 -4.17 -2.09
C LEU A 120 -2.94 -5.41 -1.99
N PHE A 121 -2.46 -6.47 -1.36
CA PHE A 121 -3.23 -7.69 -1.19
C PHE A 121 -4.41 -7.50 -0.21
N ALA A 122 -4.20 -6.78 0.90
CA ALA A 122 -5.24 -6.53 1.89
C ALA A 122 -6.37 -5.64 1.39
N LEU A 123 -6.03 -4.59 0.63
CA LEU A 123 -7.00 -3.67 0.02
C LEU A 123 -7.68 -4.25 -1.22
N GLY A 124 -7.01 -5.18 -1.90
CA GLY A 124 -7.44 -5.67 -3.20
C GLY A 124 -7.20 -4.67 -4.34
N LYS A 125 -7.43 -5.13 -5.57
CA LYS A 125 -7.02 -4.41 -6.79
C LYS A 125 -7.65 -3.04 -6.97
N ASN A 126 -8.98 -2.97 -6.93
CA ASN A 126 -9.71 -1.75 -7.27
C ASN A 126 -9.38 -0.60 -6.30
N GLU A 127 -9.43 -0.87 -5.00
CA GLU A 127 -9.12 0.12 -3.96
C GLU A 127 -7.65 0.56 -4.03
N SER A 128 -6.74 -0.38 -4.24
CA SER A 128 -5.31 -0.07 -4.39
C SER A 128 -5.04 0.87 -5.56
N LEU A 129 -5.61 0.58 -6.74
CA LEU A 129 -5.44 1.41 -7.93
C LEU A 129 -6.09 2.79 -7.74
N ALA A 130 -7.25 2.87 -7.08
CA ALA A 130 -7.90 4.13 -6.77
C ALA A 130 -7.02 5.03 -5.88
N ARG A 131 -6.44 4.48 -4.80
CA ARG A 131 -5.53 5.21 -3.91
C ARG A 131 -4.25 5.65 -4.61
N ILE A 132 -3.66 4.80 -5.45
CA ILE A 132 -2.46 5.16 -6.22
C ILE A 132 -2.77 6.28 -7.23
N ASN A 133 -3.92 6.23 -7.92
CA ASN A 133 -4.36 7.31 -8.81
C ASN A 133 -4.51 8.64 -8.05
N GLN A 134 -5.10 8.61 -6.85
CA GLN A 134 -5.22 9.80 -6.01
C GLN A 134 -3.84 10.35 -5.60
N ALA A 135 -2.88 9.48 -5.27
CA ALA A 135 -1.52 9.89 -4.95
C ALA A 135 -0.81 10.55 -6.15
N VAL A 136 -0.96 10.00 -7.36
CA VAL A 136 -0.44 10.60 -8.61
C VAL A 136 -1.07 11.98 -8.86
N ALA A 137 -2.38 12.13 -8.67
CA ALA A 137 -3.04 13.43 -8.83
C ALA A 137 -2.64 14.44 -7.76
N SER A 138 -2.35 13.98 -6.54
CA SER A 138 -1.97 14.84 -5.41
C SER A 138 -0.53 15.33 -5.56
N ILE A 139 0.39 14.44 -5.97
CA ILE A 139 1.79 14.82 -6.17
C ILE A 139 1.95 15.77 -7.35
N GLU A 140 1.10 15.69 -8.38
CA GLU A 140 1.15 16.62 -9.52
C GLU A 140 0.90 18.07 -9.10
N LYS A 141 0.07 18.29 -8.07
CA LYS A 141 -0.35 19.60 -7.55
C LYS A 141 0.59 20.22 -6.51
N LEU A 142 1.61 19.48 -6.05
CA LEU A 142 2.67 20.01 -5.17
C LEU A 142 3.54 21.05 -5.88
#